data_AF-I2FMK1-F1
#
_entry.id   AF-I2FMK1-F1
#
_cell.length_a   1.000
_cell.length_b   1.000
_cell.length_c   1.000
_cell.angle_alpha   90.00
_cell.angle_beta   90.00
_cell.angle_gamma   90.00
#
_symmetry.space_group_name_H-M   'P 1'
#
loop_
_entity.id
_entity.type
_entity.pdbx_description
1 polymer ?
#
loop_
_entity_poly.entity_id
_entity_poly.type
_entity_poly.pdbx_seq_one_letter_code
_entity_poly.pdbx_strand_id
1 'polypeptide(L)'
;MEAYNKLLALKLTSDAPGAATRHVECFRDLEGQVNLDDNELIIDLFRGSLTRSLQEKFERNPPVKRWGWYREVEDIDRQRMLLQQSSTRHPSVAPPRLSPGIRPTPNAQSSFPVRQPAQRNSAHTPALITAGNPSRPTNRLLPQQ
;
A
#
# COMPACT_ATOMS: atom_id res chain seq x y z
N MET A 1 6.81 29.24 -26.94
CA MET A 1 8.12 28.65 -26.61
C MET A 1 8.34 28.56 -25.10
N GLU A 2 7.99 29.58 -24.32
CA GLU A 2 8.17 29.59 -22.85
C GLU A 2 7.43 28.45 -22.12
N ALA A 3 6.16 28.17 -22.47
CA ALA A 3 5.37 27.12 -21.83
C ALA A 3 5.99 25.72 -21.99
N TYR A 4 6.58 25.42 -23.14
CA TYR A 4 7.26 24.15 -23.39
C TYR A 4 8.52 24.00 -22.53
N ASN A 5 9.33 25.06 -22.41
CA ASN A 5 10.50 25.04 -21.54
C ASN A 5 10.10 24.89 -20.06
N LYS A 6 9.02 25.56 -19.65
CA LYS A 6 8.43 25.38 -18.31
C LYS A 6 7.97 23.95 -18.08
N LEU A 7 7.33 23.33 -19.07
CA LEU A 7 6.88 21.94 -18.99
C LEU A 7 8.07 20.96 -18.84
N LEU A 8 9.13 21.16 -19.63
CA LEU A 8 10.36 20.35 -19.53
C LEU A 8 11.06 20.49 -18.17
N ALA A 9 11.05 21.70 -17.60
CA ALA A 9 11.66 22.00 -16.31
C ALA A 9 10.78 21.62 -15.12
N LEU A 10 9.49 21.33 -15.33
CA LEU A 10 8.56 21.02 -14.27
C LEU A 10 8.94 19.68 -13.62
N LYS A 11 9.16 19.70 -12.30
CA LYS A 11 9.49 18.53 -11.49
C LYS A 11 8.75 18.59 -10.16
N LEU A 12 8.17 17.46 -9.76
CA LEU A 12 7.68 17.27 -8.40
C LEU A 12 8.88 16.97 -7.50
N THR A 13 9.14 17.86 -6.55
CA THR A 13 10.31 17.78 -5.65
C THR A 13 10.01 17.19 -4.29
N SER A 14 8.74 16.96 -3.97
CA SER A 14 8.29 16.50 -2.65
C SER A 14 7.09 15.57 -2.76
N ASP A 15 7.07 14.57 -1.89
CA ASP A 15 5.96 13.63 -1.71
C ASP A 15 4.98 14.08 -0.61
N ALA A 16 5.07 15.35 -0.17
CA ALA A 16 4.16 15.90 0.82
C ALA A 16 2.70 15.81 0.35
N PRO A 17 1.76 15.50 1.25
CA PRO A 17 0.35 15.41 0.89
C PRO A 17 -0.19 16.69 0.26
N GLY A 18 -0.82 16.56 -0.90
CA GLY A 18 -1.35 17.67 -1.70
C GLY A 18 -0.34 18.25 -2.71
N ALA A 19 0.92 17.83 -2.70
CA ALA A 19 1.92 18.33 -3.64
C ALA A 19 1.72 17.74 -5.05
N ALA A 20 1.44 16.45 -5.15
CA ALA A 20 1.27 15.78 -6.43
C ALA A 20 -0.01 16.22 -7.16
N THR A 21 -1.08 16.52 -6.42
CA THR A 21 -2.31 17.10 -7.00
C THR A 21 -2.02 18.44 -7.68
N ARG A 22 -1.33 19.37 -6.99
CA ARG A 22 -0.94 20.67 -7.57
C ARG A 22 0.00 20.51 -8.77
N HIS A 23 0.88 19.51 -8.72
CA HIS A 23 1.78 19.22 -9.83
C HIS A 23 1.00 18.76 -11.08
N VAL A 24 -0.01 17.90 -10.92
CA VAL A 24 -0.90 17.48 -12.02
C VAL A 24 -1.63 18.68 -12.62
N GLU A 25 -2.17 19.57 -11.79
CA GLU A 25 -2.83 20.81 -12.24
C GLU A 25 -1.87 21.67 -13.08
N CYS A 26 -0.70 22.02 -12.53
CA CYS A 26 0.32 22.80 -13.22
C CYS A 26 0.79 22.15 -14.53
N PHE A 27 0.96 20.83 -14.53
CA PHE A 27 1.38 20.10 -15.73
C PHE A 27 0.33 20.20 -16.83
N ARG A 28 -0.96 19.96 -16.50
CA ARG A 28 -2.07 20.03 -17.46
C ARG A 28 -2.27 21.42 -18.03
N ASP A 29 -2.12 22.45 -17.21
CA ASP A 29 -2.23 23.84 -17.64
C ASP A 29 -1.12 24.21 -18.65
N LEU A 30 0.10 23.71 -18.43
CA LEU A 30 1.21 23.89 -19.37
C LEU A 30 1.04 23.04 -20.64
N GLU A 31 0.64 21.79 -20.50
CA GLU A 31 0.34 20.89 -21.62
C GLU A 31 -0.68 21.52 -22.59
N GLY A 32 -1.78 22.07 -22.05
CA GLY A 32 -2.82 22.75 -22.84
C GLY A 32 -2.33 24.01 -23.57
N GLN A 33 -1.26 24.65 -23.08
CA GLN A 33 -0.65 25.81 -23.74
C GLN A 33 0.33 25.42 -24.86
N VAL A 34 0.92 24.23 -24.80
CA VAL A 34 1.93 23.78 -25.76
C VAL A 34 1.29 23.06 -26.96
N ASN A 35 0.01 22.65 -26.86
CA ASN A 35 -0.72 21.91 -27.90
C ASN A 35 0.05 20.66 -28.38
N LEU A 36 0.46 19.83 -27.42
CA LEU A 36 1.12 18.56 -27.68
C LEU A 36 0.07 17.48 -27.99
N ASP A 37 0.07 16.96 -29.21
CA ASP A 37 -0.86 15.92 -29.65
C ASP A 37 -0.35 14.49 -29.38
N ASP A 38 0.96 14.32 -29.22
CA ASP A 38 1.57 13.03 -28.94
C ASP A 38 1.32 12.58 -27.48
N ASN A 39 0.47 11.57 -27.33
CA ASN A 39 0.11 10.99 -26.03
C ASN A 39 1.27 10.31 -25.34
N GLU A 40 2.12 9.58 -26.07
CA GLU A 40 3.22 8.83 -25.47
C GLU A 40 4.27 9.79 -24.95
N LEU A 41 4.61 10.82 -25.74
CA LEU A 41 5.52 11.88 -25.32
C LEU A 41 5.03 12.59 -24.05
N ILE A 42 3.74 12.92 -23.98
CA ILE A 42 3.16 13.56 -22.79
C ILE A 42 3.23 12.65 -21.57
N ILE A 43 2.95 11.36 -21.74
CA ILE A 43 3.05 10.37 -20.66
C ILE A 43 4.50 10.28 -20.16
N ASP A 44 5.48 10.24 -21.06
CA ASP A 44 6.90 10.17 -20.70
C ASP A 44 7.38 11.44 -19.98
N LEU A 45 6.99 12.62 -20.47
CA LEU A 45 7.24 13.91 -19.82
C LEU A 45 6.64 13.94 -18.42
N PHE A 46 5.37 13.54 -18.30
CA PHE A 46 4.66 13.53 -17.03
C PHE A 46 5.31 12.55 -16.06
N ARG A 47 5.51 11.29 -16.45
CA ARG A 47 6.16 10.27 -15.62
C ARG A 47 7.55 10.72 -15.16
N GLY A 48 8.36 11.25 -16.08
CA GLY A 48 9.70 11.76 -15.79
C GLY A 48 9.71 13.01 -14.89
N SER A 49 8.56 13.67 -14.72
CA SER A 49 8.41 14.81 -13.81
C SER A 49 8.07 14.42 -12.37
N LEU A 50 7.65 13.18 -12.13
CA LEU A 50 7.23 12.71 -10.81
C LEU A 50 8.43 12.39 -9.90
N THR A 51 8.19 12.34 -8.59
CA THR A 51 9.15 11.78 -7.62
C THR A 51 9.37 10.30 -7.89
N ARG A 52 10.55 9.79 -7.51
CA ARG A 52 10.86 8.37 -7.63
C ARG A 52 9.82 7.48 -6.93
N SER A 53 9.35 7.87 -5.74
CA SER A 53 8.38 7.08 -4.97
C SER A 53 7.04 6.90 -5.68
N LEU A 54 6.62 7.90 -6.47
CA LEU A 54 5.42 7.81 -7.31
C LEU A 54 5.71 6.99 -8.57
N GLN A 55 6.85 7.21 -9.24
CA GLN A 55 7.22 6.44 -10.44
C GLN A 55 7.22 4.92 -10.16
N GLU A 56 7.77 4.51 -9.02
CA GLU A 56 7.82 3.10 -8.59
C GLU A 56 6.42 2.45 -8.49
N LYS A 57 5.36 3.22 -8.21
CA LYS A 57 3.99 2.69 -8.17
C LYS A 57 3.50 2.22 -9.54
N PHE A 58 4.00 2.82 -10.60
CA PHE A 58 3.54 2.58 -11.97
C PHE A 58 4.46 1.65 -12.75
N GLU A 59 5.59 1.20 -12.19
CA GLU A 59 6.51 0.29 -12.89
C GLU A 59 5.85 -1.05 -13.26
N ARG A 60 4.97 -1.56 -12.39
CA ARG A 60 4.34 -2.86 -12.58
C ARG A 60 3.06 -2.80 -13.40
N ASN A 61 2.25 -1.76 -13.19
CA ASN A 61 0.96 -1.58 -13.85
C ASN A 61 0.80 -0.11 -14.24
N PRO A 62 1.49 0.35 -15.28
CA PRO A 62 1.33 1.72 -15.75
C PRO A 62 -0.05 1.90 -16.39
N PRO A 63 -0.70 3.06 -16.20
CA PRO A 63 -1.91 3.40 -16.93
C PRO A 63 -1.63 3.48 -18.43
N VAL A 64 -2.54 2.94 -19.25
CA VAL A 64 -2.41 2.97 -20.72
C VAL A 64 -2.75 4.34 -21.30
N LYS A 65 -3.61 5.11 -20.63
CA LYS A 65 -4.12 6.39 -21.14
C LYS A 65 -3.56 7.55 -20.33
N ARG A 66 -3.29 8.66 -21.02
CA ARG A 66 -2.88 9.96 -20.44
C ARG A 66 -3.73 10.35 -19.23
N TRP A 67 -5.05 10.34 -19.36
CA TRP A 67 -5.97 10.66 -18.27
C TRP A 67 -5.92 9.70 -17.08
N GLY A 68 -5.51 8.45 -17.31
CA GLY A 68 -5.29 7.47 -16.24
C GLY A 68 -4.11 7.88 -15.34
N TRP A 69 -3.00 8.32 -15.96
CA TRP A 69 -1.83 8.80 -15.22
C TRP A 69 -2.16 9.96 -14.28
N TYR A 70 -2.89 10.97 -14.76
CA TYR A 70 -3.27 12.12 -13.94
C TYR A 70 -4.14 11.70 -12.75
N ARG A 71 -5.19 10.92 -13.02
CA ARG A 71 -6.11 10.49 -11.96
C ARG A 71 -5.44 9.63 -10.91
N GLU A 72 -4.60 8.67 -11.32
CA GLU A 72 -3.97 7.77 -10.36
C GLU A 72 -2.94 8.49 -9.47
N VAL A 73 -2.18 9.45 -10.03
CA VAL A 73 -1.28 10.29 -9.23
C VAL A 73 -2.06 11.12 -8.20
N GLU A 74 -3.14 11.77 -8.61
CA GLU A 74 -3.99 12.52 -7.68
C GLU A 74 -4.66 11.61 -6.64
N ASP A 75 -5.10 10.40 -7.01
CA ASP A 75 -5.70 9.45 -6.08
C ASP A 75 -4.72 9.01 -4.99
N ILE A 76 -3.47 8.70 -5.37
CA ILE A 76 -2.41 8.38 -4.41
C ILE A 76 -2.19 9.54 -3.45
N ASP A 77 -2.16 10.77 -3.95
CA ASP A 77 -1.97 11.97 -3.14
C ASP A 77 -3.14 12.22 -2.18
N ARG A 78 -4.39 12.08 -2.67
CA ARG A 78 -5.60 12.16 -1.85
C ARG A 78 -5.61 11.12 -0.74
N GLN A 79 -5.20 9.88 -1.02
CA GLN A 79 -5.05 8.84 -0.01
C GLN A 79 -4.02 9.22 1.06
N ARG A 80 -2.86 9.77 0.65
CA ARG A 80 -1.84 10.27 1.58
C ARG A 80 -2.38 11.41 2.45
N MET A 81 -3.16 12.33 1.88
CA MET A 81 -3.81 13.42 2.63
C MET A 81 -4.81 12.88 3.66
N LEU A 82 -5.68 11.95 3.26
CA LEU A 82 -6.65 11.34 4.17
C LEU A 82 -5.96 10.60 5.33
N LEU A 83 -4.90 9.86 5.03
CA LEU A 83 -4.10 9.18 6.06
C LEU A 83 -3.48 10.19 7.04
N GLN A 84 -2.90 11.28 6.55
CA GLN A 84 -2.35 12.34 7.41
C GLN A 84 -3.42 13.00 8.29
N GLN A 85 -4.62 13.23 7.76
CA GLN A 85 -5.74 13.80 8.52
C GLN A 85 -6.24 12.84 9.61
N SER A 86 -6.29 11.54 9.34
CA SER A 86 -6.65 10.55 10.36
C SER A 86 -5.62 10.47 11.49
N SER A 87 -4.33 10.58 11.16
CA SER A 87 -3.24 10.55 12.15
C SER A 87 -3.22 11.79 13.05
N THR A 88 -3.62 12.96 12.54
CA THR A 88 -3.62 14.23 13.31
C THR A 88 -4.86 14.36 14.22
N ARG A 89 -5.95 13.65 13.91
CA ARG A 89 -7.18 13.65 14.72
C ARG A 89 -7.13 12.73 15.95
N HIS A 90 -6.15 11.83 16.02
CA HIS A 90 -5.86 11.08 17.23
C HIS A 90 -4.64 11.68 17.92
N PRO A 91 -4.80 12.70 18.80
CA PRO A 91 -3.79 12.89 19.82
C PRO A 91 -3.77 11.58 20.61
N SER A 92 -2.60 10.92 20.61
CA SER A 92 -2.34 9.77 21.47
C SER A 92 -2.66 10.21 22.90
N VAL A 93 -3.86 9.87 23.37
CA VAL A 93 -4.22 10.01 24.78
C VAL A 93 -3.33 9.00 25.47
N ALA A 94 -2.19 9.47 25.96
CA ALA A 94 -1.38 8.71 26.89
C ALA A 94 -2.34 8.22 27.99
N PRO A 95 -2.32 6.92 28.33
CA PRO A 95 -3.13 6.42 29.44
C PRO A 95 -2.79 7.28 30.66
N PRO A 96 -3.77 7.74 31.45
CA PRO A 96 -3.46 8.42 32.69
C PRO A 96 -2.58 7.48 33.50
N ARG A 97 -1.33 7.92 33.77
CA ARG A 97 -0.41 7.20 34.63
C ARG A 97 -1.08 7.06 35.99
N LEU A 98 -1.57 5.87 36.30
CA LEU A 98 -1.99 5.52 37.63
C LEU A 98 -0.76 5.61 38.53
N SER A 99 -0.72 6.65 39.36
CA SER A 99 0.29 6.82 40.40
C SER A 99 0.36 5.58 41.29
N PRO A 100 1.55 5.10 41.68
CA PRO A 100 1.72 3.94 42.53
C PRO A 100 1.48 4.35 43.98
N GLY A 101 0.32 4.01 44.53
CA GLY A 101 0.05 4.30 45.93
C GLY A 101 -1.32 3.82 46.33
N ILE A 102 -1.38 2.58 46.85
CA ILE A 102 -2.04 2.18 48.10
C ILE A 102 -2.05 0.65 48.11
N ARG A 103 -1.25 0.09 49.01
CA ARG A 103 -1.26 -1.31 49.42
C ARG A 103 -2.26 -1.44 50.56
N PRO A 104 -3.17 -2.44 50.54
CA PRO A 104 -3.56 -3.08 51.79
C PRO A 104 -3.03 -4.52 51.87
N THR A 105 -2.60 -4.87 53.07
CA THR A 105 -1.92 -6.09 53.53
C THR A 105 -2.80 -7.36 53.53
N PRO A 106 -2.19 -8.55 53.75
CA PRO A 106 -2.75 -9.85 53.42
C PRO A 106 -3.44 -10.55 54.61
N ASN A 107 -4.49 -11.32 54.34
CA ASN A 107 -4.67 -12.70 54.84
C ASN A 107 -6.06 -13.24 54.49
N ALA A 108 -6.11 -14.38 53.81
CA ALA A 108 -6.87 -15.56 54.25
C ALA A 108 -6.55 -16.71 53.30
N GLN A 109 -6.12 -17.82 53.90
CA GLN A 109 -5.61 -19.02 53.28
C GLN A 109 -6.68 -19.76 52.46
N SER A 110 -6.28 -20.33 51.33
CA SER A 110 -6.83 -21.61 50.86
C SER A 110 -5.73 -22.39 50.14
N SER A 111 -5.79 -23.70 50.35
CA SER A 111 -4.66 -24.61 50.46
C SER A 111 -4.53 -25.54 49.25
N PHE A 112 -3.31 -25.59 48.69
CA PHE A 112 -2.65 -26.71 47.97
C PHE A 112 -3.25 -27.29 46.66
N PRO A 113 -2.47 -28.06 45.85
CA PRO A 113 -1.05 -27.95 45.53
C PRO A 113 -0.72 -28.06 44.02
N VAL A 114 0.54 -27.69 43.74
CA VAL A 114 1.38 -27.96 42.56
C VAL A 114 1.13 -29.29 41.84
N ARG A 115 1.03 -29.22 40.50
CA ARG A 115 1.59 -30.23 39.57
C ARG A 115 2.10 -29.55 38.30
N GLN A 116 3.42 -29.53 38.13
CA GLN A 116 4.05 -29.61 36.79
C GLN A 116 4.19 -31.10 36.43
N PRO A 117 4.29 -31.43 35.14
CA PRO A 117 5.63 -31.78 34.64
C PRO A 117 5.95 -31.35 33.20
N ALA A 118 7.22 -30.98 33.04
CA ALA A 118 8.19 -31.38 32.00
C ALA A 118 7.91 -31.21 30.49
N GLN A 119 8.84 -30.47 29.87
CA GLN A 119 9.23 -30.56 28.45
C GLN A 119 9.51 -32.00 27.98
N ARG A 120 9.21 -32.29 26.71
CA ARG A 120 10.14 -33.04 25.84
C ARG A 120 9.89 -32.79 24.36
N ASN A 121 10.94 -32.35 23.66
CA ASN A 121 11.03 -32.25 22.21
C ASN A 121 11.24 -33.63 21.54
N SER A 122 10.94 -33.66 20.24
CA SER A 122 11.58 -34.43 19.16
C SER A 122 10.85 -35.66 18.57
N ALA A 123 10.44 -35.43 17.30
CA ALA A 123 10.38 -36.29 16.11
C ALA A 123 10.64 -37.81 16.21
N HIS A 124 9.75 -38.61 15.63
CA HIS A 124 9.97 -39.34 14.36
C HIS A 124 8.80 -40.30 14.04
N THR A 125 8.46 -40.38 12.75
CA THR A 125 7.57 -41.35 12.07
C THR A 125 8.03 -42.82 12.20
N PRO A 126 7.14 -43.79 11.93
CA PRO A 126 7.23 -44.48 10.63
C PRO A 126 5.89 -44.77 9.92
N ALA A 127 6.03 -45.05 8.62
CA ALA A 127 5.05 -45.44 7.59
C ALA A 127 4.39 -46.83 7.88
N LEU A 128 3.48 -47.45 7.11
CA LEU A 128 3.07 -47.46 5.70
C LEU A 128 1.84 -48.42 5.62
N ILE A 129 0.85 -48.21 4.74
CA ILE A 129 0.35 -49.15 3.69
C ILE A 129 -1.11 -48.89 3.21
N THR A 130 -1.20 -48.64 1.90
CA THR A 130 -2.16 -49.20 0.90
C THR A 130 -3.66 -48.88 0.97
N ALA A 131 -4.14 -48.10 -0.01
CA ALA A 131 -4.99 -48.58 -1.12
C ALA A 131 -5.35 -47.42 -2.07
N GLY A 132 -5.38 -47.69 -3.37
CA GLY A 132 -5.30 -46.69 -4.41
C GLY A 132 -6.61 -46.21 -5.05
N ASN A 133 -6.38 -45.25 -5.95
CA ASN A 133 -7.08 -45.00 -7.22
C ASN A 133 -8.31 -44.06 -7.22
N PRO A 134 -8.64 -43.46 -8.40
CA PRO A 134 -8.73 -42.02 -8.55
C PRO A 134 -10.11 -41.59 -9.08
N SER A 135 -10.41 -40.30 -9.09
CA SER A 135 -11.62 -39.83 -9.80
C SER A 135 -11.37 -38.49 -10.44
N ARG A 136 -10.94 -38.57 -11.71
CA ARG A 136 -11.04 -37.53 -12.72
C ARG A 136 -12.11 -37.99 -13.71
N PRO A 137 -13.10 -37.16 -14.05
CA PRO A 137 -13.76 -37.25 -15.34
C PRO A 137 -13.21 -36.18 -16.28
N THR A 138 -12.60 -36.66 -17.36
CA THR A 138 -12.37 -35.91 -18.59
C THR A 138 -13.68 -35.91 -19.36
N ASN A 139 -14.17 -34.74 -19.79
CA ASN A 139 -15.00 -34.66 -20.98
C ASN A 139 -14.52 -33.49 -21.86
N ARG A 140 -14.12 -33.87 -23.06
CA ARG A 140 -13.63 -33.04 -24.15
C ARG A 140 -14.66 -33.16 -25.26
N LEU A 141 -15.20 -32.05 -25.78
CA LEU A 141 -15.71 -32.00 -27.15
C LEU A 141 -15.61 -30.57 -27.71
N LEU A 142 -15.18 -30.53 -28.97
CA LEU A 142 -14.67 -29.44 -29.81
C LEU A 142 -15.82 -28.74 -30.60
N PRO A 143 -15.56 -27.75 -31.48
CA PRO A 143 -16.44 -26.61 -31.74
C PRO A 143 -17.48 -26.87 -32.84
N GLN A 144 -18.48 -25.99 -32.93
CA GLN A 144 -19.36 -25.91 -34.10
C GLN A 144 -19.09 -24.61 -34.87
N GLN A 145 -18.66 -24.84 -36.12
CA GLN A 145 -18.88 -24.10 -37.38
C GLN A 145 -18.65 -22.57 -37.36
#